data_AF-A0A7W1RVS8-F1
#
_entry.id   AF-A0A7W1RVS8-F1
#
_cell.length_a   1.000
_cell.length_b   1.000
_cell.length_c   1.000
_cell.angle_alpha   90.00
_cell.angle_beta   90.00
_cell.angle_gamma   90.00
#
_symmetry.space_group_name_H-M   'P 1'
#
loop_
_entity.id
_entity.type
_entity.pdbx_description
1 polymer ?
#
loop_
_entity_poly.entity_id
_entity_poly.type
_entity_poly.pdbx_seq_one_letter_code
_entity_poly.pdbx_strand_id
1 'polypeptide(L)'
;MTWEILWALILGFLLSAIVQTLVSKRQIRRLLPDDSPRTLALATGLGAASSSCSYAAVALARSLFVKGANFTAAMAFEIASTNLVIELGIIMALLLGWRFTLAEFIGGPLMIVFIALLFRVFLSQRLVEEARAEAAKGRRGSMEGHAAMDMSIPTQGSIWQRLRTPEGFTATSHVFVMEWAAILRDIVGGLLIAGAFAAWVPN
;
A
#
# COMPACT_ATOMS: atom_id res chain seq x y z
N MET A 1 -19.25 10.02 2.85
CA MET A 1 -18.91 9.01 1.82
C MET A 1 -17.97 9.55 0.74
N THR A 2 -18.43 10.32 -0.27
CA THR A 2 -17.55 10.74 -1.40
C THR A 2 -16.33 11.56 -0.97
N TRP A 3 -16.51 12.51 -0.04
CA TRP A 3 -15.42 13.37 0.45
C TRP A 3 -14.38 12.61 1.29
N GLU A 4 -14.83 11.65 2.12
CA GLU A 4 -13.96 10.80 2.95
C GLU A 4 -13.11 9.87 2.07
N ILE A 5 -13.76 9.26 1.07
CA ILE A 5 -13.10 8.39 0.09
C ILE A 5 -12.07 9.19 -0.72
N LEU A 6 -12.44 10.39 -1.18
CA LEU A 6 -11.59 11.24 -2.00
C LEU A 6 -10.28 11.61 -1.30
N TRP A 7 -10.33 12.14 -0.07
CA TRP A 7 -9.11 12.54 0.64
C TRP A 7 -8.21 11.36 1.01
N ALA A 8 -8.78 10.24 1.44
CA ALA A 8 -8.00 9.03 1.75
C ALA A 8 -7.27 8.49 0.51
N LEU A 9 -7.93 8.48 -0.65
CA LEU A 9 -7.31 8.08 -1.92
C LEU A 9 -6.24 9.06 -2.38
N ILE A 10 -6.47 10.38 -2.25
CA ILE A 10 -5.46 11.39 -2.56
C ILE A 10 -4.20 11.17 -1.71
N LEU A 11 -4.35 11.00 -0.40
CA LEU A 11 -3.20 10.79 0.48
C LEU A 11 -2.48 9.46 0.18
N GLY A 12 -3.24 8.39 -0.03
CA GLY A 12 -2.70 7.07 -0.34
C GLY A 12 -1.90 7.01 -1.64
N PHE A 13 -2.45 7.57 -2.73
CA PHE A 13 -1.76 7.64 -4.02
C PHE A 13 -0.61 8.64 -4.00
N LEU A 14 -0.72 9.75 -3.25
CA LEU A 14 0.39 10.66 -3.09
C LEU A 14 1.56 9.97 -2.39
N LEU A 15 1.28 9.23 -1.32
CA LEU A 15 2.31 8.48 -0.60
C LEU A 15 2.90 7.37 -1.48
N SER A 16 2.06 6.67 -2.26
CA SER A 16 2.51 5.67 -3.22
C SER A 16 3.42 6.27 -4.29
N ALA A 17 3.02 7.40 -4.88
CA ALA A 17 3.82 8.12 -5.84
C ALA A 17 5.16 8.58 -5.25
N ILE A 18 5.16 9.14 -4.03
CA ILE A 18 6.38 9.56 -3.32
C ILE A 18 7.30 8.36 -3.07
N VAL A 19 6.77 7.24 -2.59
CA VAL A 19 7.55 6.02 -2.37
C VAL A 19 8.10 5.52 -3.71
N GLN A 20 7.31 5.58 -4.78
CA GLN A 20 7.67 5.19 -6.14
C GLN A 20 8.75 6.06 -6.78
N THR A 21 8.82 7.35 -6.47
CA THR A 21 9.81 8.26 -7.06
C THR A 21 11.06 8.43 -6.22
N LEU A 22 10.94 8.45 -4.90
CA LEU A 22 12.03 8.85 -4.01
C LEU A 22 12.81 7.70 -3.38
N VAL A 23 12.20 6.53 -3.23
CA VAL A 23 12.84 5.39 -2.56
C VAL A 23 13.46 4.47 -3.61
N SER A 24 14.79 4.45 -3.66
CA SER A 24 15.51 3.58 -4.61
C SER A 24 15.32 2.09 -4.27
N LYS A 25 15.41 1.21 -5.27
CA LYS A 25 15.40 -0.26 -5.06
C LYS A 25 16.43 -0.71 -4.01
N ARG A 26 17.59 -0.04 -3.93
CA ARG A 26 18.62 -0.30 -2.91
C ARG A 26 18.17 0.05 -1.50
N GLN A 27 17.44 1.16 -1.30
CA GLN A 27 16.91 1.53 0.01
C GLN A 27 15.81 0.58 0.45
N ILE A 28 14.88 0.19 -0.43
CA ILE A 28 13.82 -0.78 -0.09
C ILE A 28 14.43 -2.15 0.22
N ARG A 29 15.36 -2.64 -0.60
CA ARG A 29 16.09 -3.89 -0.29
C ARG A 29 16.89 -3.83 1.00
N ARG A 30 17.36 -2.66 1.43
CA ARG A 30 18.05 -2.50 2.73
C ARG A 30 17.08 -2.44 3.91
N LEU A 31 15.94 -1.80 3.73
CA LEU A 31 14.92 -1.63 4.78
C LEU A 31 14.08 -2.89 4.97
N LEU A 32 13.77 -3.59 3.88
CA LEU A 32 12.92 -4.78 3.84
C LEU A 32 13.61 -5.97 3.14
N PRO A 33 14.77 -6.43 3.66
CA PRO A 33 15.61 -7.42 2.98
C PRO A 33 15.03 -8.84 2.98
N ASP A 34 14.31 -9.21 4.03
CA ASP A 34 13.94 -10.58 4.34
C ASP A 34 12.58 -10.69 5.04
N ASP A 35 12.20 -11.91 5.42
CA ASP A 35 11.03 -12.24 6.24
C ASP A 35 11.39 -12.38 7.72
N SER A 36 12.53 -11.81 8.17
CA SER A 36 12.93 -11.89 9.57
C SER A 36 11.97 -11.11 10.47
N PRO A 37 11.82 -11.50 11.76
CA PRO A 37 10.91 -10.81 12.68
C PRO A 37 11.17 -9.30 12.80
N ARG A 38 12.43 -8.87 12.67
CA ARG A 38 12.79 -7.43 12.69
C ARG A 38 12.26 -6.70 11.46
N THR A 39 12.41 -7.29 10.29
CA THR A 39 11.91 -6.73 9.03
C THR A 39 10.39 -6.68 9.02
N LEU A 40 9.72 -7.72 9.50
CA LEU A 40 8.26 -7.73 9.63
C LEU A 40 7.78 -6.66 10.61
N ALA A 41 8.42 -6.51 11.78
CA ALA A 41 8.07 -5.45 12.72
C ALA A 41 8.24 -4.05 12.11
N LEU A 42 9.30 -3.84 11.32
CA LEU A 42 9.54 -2.57 10.64
C LEU A 42 8.51 -2.32 9.53
N ALA A 43 8.17 -3.34 8.73
CA ALA A 43 7.11 -3.27 7.73
C ALA A 43 5.74 -2.97 8.35
N THR A 44 5.41 -3.64 9.45
CA THR A 44 4.18 -3.43 10.23
C THR A 44 4.13 -2.01 10.79
N GLY A 45 5.22 -1.51 11.36
CA GLY A 45 5.29 -0.14 11.89
C GLY A 45 5.12 0.92 10.79
N LEU A 46 5.77 0.72 9.64
CA LEU A 46 5.59 1.59 8.47
C LEU A 46 4.16 1.54 7.93
N GLY A 47 3.55 0.35 7.89
CA GLY A 47 2.16 0.18 7.48
C GLY A 47 1.21 0.90 8.43
N ALA A 48 1.30 0.63 9.72
CA ALA A 48 0.47 1.29 10.75
C ALA A 48 0.56 2.82 10.70
N ALA A 49 1.74 3.37 10.39
CA ALA A 49 1.95 4.81 10.23
C ALA A 49 1.38 5.37 8.90
N SER A 50 1.27 4.54 7.87
CA SER A 50 0.81 4.91 6.52
C SER A 50 -0.70 5.19 6.47
N SER A 51 -1.49 4.65 7.40
CA SER A 51 -2.93 4.90 7.55
C SER A 51 -3.68 4.96 6.21
N SER A 52 -3.57 3.89 5.41
CA SER A 52 -4.04 3.89 4.03
C SER A 52 -5.28 3.01 3.86
N CYS A 53 -6.20 3.41 2.99
CA CYS A 53 -7.34 2.56 2.60
C CYS A 53 -6.85 1.31 1.85
N SER A 54 -7.68 0.26 1.76
CA SER A 54 -7.27 -1.02 1.14
C SER A 54 -6.71 -0.87 -0.29
N TYR A 55 -7.27 0.05 -1.09
CA TYR A 55 -6.74 0.36 -2.43
C TYR A 55 -5.33 0.95 -2.39
N ALA A 56 -5.11 1.94 -1.52
CA ALA A 56 -3.80 2.57 -1.37
C ALA A 56 -2.77 1.63 -0.74
N ALA A 57 -3.18 0.80 0.22
CA ALA A 57 -2.34 -0.21 0.85
C ALA A 57 -1.81 -1.22 -0.18
N VAL A 58 -2.68 -1.75 -1.06
CA VAL A 58 -2.29 -2.67 -2.14
C VAL A 58 -1.35 -2.01 -3.14
N ALA A 59 -1.62 -0.75 -3.53
CA ALA A 59 -0.75 -0.01 -4.46
C ALA A 59 0.67 0.17 -3.88
N LEU A 60 0.75 0.58 -2.61
CA LEU A 60 2.00 0.72 -1.87
C LEU A 60 2.73 -0.61 -1.71
N ALA A 61 2.03 -1.68 -1.32
CA ALA A 61 2.61 -3.01 -1.13
C ALA A 61 3.19 -3.58 -2.43
N ARG A 62 2.47 -3.44 -3.56
CA ARG A 62 2.98 -3.81 -4.89
C ARG A 62 4.21 -2.98 -5.26
N SER A 63 4.20 -1.67 -5.03
CA SER A 63 5.36 -0.79 -5.26
C SER A 63 6.59 -1.26 -4.46
N LEU A 64 6.42 -1.57 -3.17
CA LEU A 64 7.48 -2.13 -2.33
C LEU A 64 8.02 -3.45 -2.92
N PHE A 65 7.13 -4.36 -3.31
CA PHE A 65 7.50 -5.66 -3.89
C PHE A 65 8.27 -5.53 -5.21
N VAL A 66 7.76 -4.72 -6.16
CA VAL A 66 8.40 -4.47 -7.47
C VAL A 66 9.76 -3.80 -7.31
N LYS A 67 9.91 -2.94 -6.31
CA LYS A 67 11.20 -2.32 -5.97
C LYS A 67 12.15 -3.24 -5.22
N GLY A 68 11.71 -4.44 -4.87
CA GLY A 68 12.57 -5.51 -4.38
C GLY A 68 12.49 -5.76 -2.88
N ALA A 69 11.47 -5.28 -2.19
CA ALA A 69 11.16 -5.78 -0.84
C ALA A 69 10.92 -7.29 -0.87
N ASN A 70 11.14 -7.93 0.27
CA ASN A 70 10.63 -9.28 0.52
C ASN A 70 9.09 -9.30 0.40
N PHE A 71 8.54 -10.34 -0.22
CA PHE A 71 7.09 -10.46 -0.45
C PHE A 71 6.30 -10.49 0.87
N THR A 72 6.73 -11.30 1.84
CA THR A 72 6.10 -11.40 3.16
C THR A 72 6.13 -10.07 3.89
N ALA A 73 7.24 -9.32 3.80
CA ALA A 73 7.34 -7.99 4.38
C ALA A 73 6.40 -6.97 3.70
N ALA A 74 6.25 -7.03 2.37
CA ALA A 74 5.28 -6.19 1.65
C ALA A 74 3.83 -6.49 2.06
N MET A 75 3.49 -7.77 2.24
CA MET A 75 2.16 -8.18 2.73
C MET A 75 1.93 -7.79 4.19
N ALA A 76 2.95 -7.90 5.04
CA ALA A 76 2.87 -7.42 6.42
C ALA A 76 2.64 -5.90 6.51
N PHE A 77 3.28 -5.13 5.62
CA PHE A 77 3.02 -3.69 5.46
C PHE A 77 1.56 -3.44 5.03
N GLU A 78 1.06 -4.17 4.04
CA GLU A 78 -0.32 -4.03 3.53
C GLU A 78 -1.36 -4.27 4.63
N ILE A 79 -1.21 -5.36 5.36
CA ILE A 79 -2.09 -5.75 6.47
C ILE A 79 -2.05 -4.69 7.57
N ALA A 80 -0.85 -4.23 7.95
CA ALA A 80 -0.71 -3.24 8.99
C ALA A 80 -1.29 -1.88 8.60
N SER A 81 -1.16 -1.50 7.32
CA SER A 81 -1.68 -0.24 6.78
C SER A 81 -3.20 -0.16 6.82
N THR A 82 -3.87 -1.30 6.78
CA THR A 82 -5.34 -1.38 6.79
C THR A 82 -5.93 -1.66 8.18
N ASN A 83 -5.20 -2.37 9.05
CA ASN A 83 -5.76 -2.86 10.33
C ASN A 83 -5.16 -2.17 11.58
N LEU A 84 -3.92 -1.66 11.53
CA LEU A 84 -3.22 -1.15 12.73
C LEU A 84 -3.19 0.38 12.83
N VAL A 85 -4.17 1.03 12.22
CA VAL A 85 -4.26 2.48 12.17
C VAL A 85 -4.71 3.05 13.52
N ILE A 86 -3.94 4.01 14.05
CA ILE A 86 -4.23 4.65 15.34
C ILE A 86 -5.58 5.39 15.32
N GLU A 87 -5.91 6.03 14.20
CA GLU A 87 -7.20 6.72 14.01
C GLU A 87 -8.38 5.75 14.17
N LEU A 88 -8.34 4.60 13.48
CA LEU A 88 -9.35 3.54 13.63
C LEU A 88 -9.39 3.01 15.07
N GLY A 89 -8.22 2.86 15.68
CA GLY A 89 -8.06 2.51 17.10
C GLY A 89 -8.85 3.41 18.05
N ILE A 90 -8.72 4.73 17.87
CA ILE A 90 -9.42 5.73 18.66
C ILE A 90 -10.94 5.64 18.43
N ILE A 91 -11.38 5.54 17.17
CA ILE A 91 -12.80 5.44 16.83
C ILE A 91 -13.41 4.18 17.47
N MET A 92 -12.75 3.03 17.36
CA MET A 92 -13.21 1.79 17.99
C MET A 92 -13.24 1.91 19.52
N ALA A 93 -12.24 2.57 20.13
CA ALA A 93 -12.18 2.71 21.58
C ALA A 93 -13.37 3.50 22.12
N LEU A 94 -13.79 4.53 21.38
CA LEU A 94 -14.92 5.39 21.74
C LEU A 94 -16.28 4.73 21.46
N LEU A 95 -16.42 4.03 20.32
CA LEU A 95 -17.72 3.50 19.88
C LEU A 95 -18.00 2.07 20.36
N LEU A 96 -16.99 1.21 20.34
CA LEU A 96 -17.10 -0.23 20.63
C LEU A 96 -16.50 -0.59 22.00
N GLY A 97 -15.67 0.30 22.56
CA GLY A 97 -15.02 0.13 23.85
C GLY A 97 -13.64 -0.52 23.75
N TRP A 98 -12.86 -0.38 24.84
CA TRP A 98 -11.44 -0.75 24.87
C TRP A 98 -11.15 -2.24 24.58
N ARG A 99 -12.11 -3.15 24.83
CA ARG A 99 -11.95 -4.59 24.57
C ARG A 99 -11.81 -4.88 23.08
N PHE A 100 -12.59 -4.19 22.24
CA PHE A 100 -12.53 -4.34 20.79
C PHE A 100 -11.26 -3.71 20.22
N THR A 101 -10.89 -2.51 20.70
CA THR A 101 -9.62 -1.88 20.32
C THR A 101 -8.44 -2.78 20.67
N LEU A 102 -8.40 -3.34 21.88
CA LEU A 102 -7.34 -4.25 22.27
C LEU A 102 -7.32 -5.51 21.42
N ALA A 103 -8.50 -6.08 21.10
CA ALA A 103 -8.61 -7.23 20.23
C ALA A 103 -8.05 -6.95 18.82
N GLU A 104 -8.31 -5.78 18.25
CA GLU A 104 -7.74 -5.37 16.96
C GLU A 104 -6.22 -5.23 17.01
N PHE A 105 -5.69 -4.48 17.99
CA PHE A 105 -4.26 -4.24 18.11
C PHE A 105 -3.45 -5.49 18.47
N ILE A 106 -4.09 -6.53 19.00
CA ILE A 106 -3.48 -7.85 19.19
C ILE A 106 -3.70 -8.74 17.96
N GLY A 107 -4.90 -8.68 17.38
CA GLY A 107 -5.34 -9.47 16.23
C GLY A 107 -4.55 -9.15 14.97
N GLY A 108 -4.29 -7.88 14.69
CA GLY A 108 -3.49 -7.43 13.54
C GLY A 108 -2.07 -8.04 13.53
N PRO A 109 -1.26 -7.88 14.59
CA PRO A 109 0.05 -8.52 14.69
C PRO A 109 -0.04 -10.05 14.65
N LEU A 110 -1.03 -10.66 15.30
CA LEU A 110 -1.24 -12.10 15.22
C LEU A 110 -1.52 -12.55 13.78
N MET A 111 -2.36 -11.84 13.04
CA MET A 111 -2.65 -12.12 11.63
C MET A 111 -1.40 -12.03 10.77
N ILE A 112 -0.55 -11.02 11.00
CA ILE A 112 0.75 -10.89 10.32
C ILE A 112 1.66 -12.08 10.62
N VAL A 113 1.72 -12.52 11.89
CA VAL A 113 2.49 -13.71 12.30
C VAL A 113 1.93 -14.96 11.60
N PHE A 114 0.62 -15.17 11.61
CA PHE A 114 -0.01 -16.32 10.95
C PHE A 114 0.26 -16.32 9.45
N ILE A 115 0.12 -15.18 8.77
CA ILE A 115 0.41 -15.08 7.33
C ILE A 115 1.89 -15.30 7.06
N ALA A 116 2.80 -14.78 7.88
CA ALA A 116 4.23 -15.03 7.74
C ALA A 116 4.56 -16.52 7.91
N LEU A 117 3.94 -17.21 8.87
CA LEU A 117 4.10 -18.65 9.08
C LEU A 117 3.52 -19.45 7.90
N LEU A 118 2.33 -19.09 7.43
CA LEU A 118 1.70 -19.73 6.27
C LEU A 118 2.56 -19.55 5.02
N PHE A 119 3.06 -18.35 4.73
CA PHE A 119 3.96 -18.14 3.60
C PHE A 119 5.26 -18.90 3.77
N ARG A 120 5.81 -18.99 4.98
CA ARG A 120 7.02 -19.80 5.20
C ARG A 120 6.82 -21.29 4.86
N VAL A 121 5.60 -21.81 5.01
CA VAL A 121 5.27 -23.22 4.71
C VAL A 121 4.80 -23.41 3.26
N PHE A 122 3.95 -22.53 2.75
CA PHE A 122 3.25 -22.71 1.48
C PHE A 122 3.86 -21.91 0.31
N LEU A 123 4.56 -20.81 0.58
CA LEU A 123 5.09 -19.93 -0.47
C LEU A 123 6.47 -20.41 -0.92
N SER A 124 6.53 -21.00 -2.11
CA SER A 124 7.81 -21.39 -2.71
C SER A 124 8.53 -20.19 -3.35
N GLN A 125 9.87 -20.24 -3.38
CA GLN A 125 10.68 -19.25 -4.08
C GLN A 125 10.31 -19.12 -5.56
N ARG A 126 9.93 -20.23 -6.21
CA ARG A 126 9.49 -20.23 -7.62
C ARG A 126 8.26 -19.36 -7.83
N LEU A 127 7.26 -19.45 -6.94
CA LEU A 127 6.04 -18.63 -7.03
C LEU A 127 6.36 -17.13 -6.88
N VAL A 128 7.29 -16.78 -5.99
CA VAL A 128 7.71 -15.39 -5.78
C VAL A 128 8.48 -14.87 -6.99
N GLU A 129 9.34 -15.70 -7.59
CA GLU A 129 10.07 -15.36 -8.80
C GLU A 129 9.15 -15.22 -10.01
N GLU A 130 8.16 -16.10 -10.17
CA GLU A 130 7.13 -16.01 -11.20
C GLU A 130 6.30 -14.73 -11.03
N ALA A 131 5.86 -14.42 -9.80
CA ALA A 131 5.16 -13.17 -9.51
C ALA A 131 6.03 -11.94 -9.81
N ARG A 132 7.32 -12.00 -9.50
CA ARG A 132 8.28 -10.93 -9.82
C ARG A 132 8.50 -10.81 -11.33
N ALA A 133 8.55 -11.92 -12.06
CA ALA A 133 8.68 -11.94 -13.51
C ALA A 133 7.42 -11.38 -14.18
N GLU A 134 6.22 -11.75 -13.73
CA GLU A 134 4.96 -11.16 -14.19
C GLU A 134 4.90 -9.66 -13.90
N ALA A 135 5.26 -9.23 -12.69
CA ALA A 135 5.31 -7.81 -12.35
C ALA A 135 6.34 -7.05 -13.21
N ALA A 136 7.46 -7.69 -13.59
CA ALA A 136 8.48 -7.12 -14.45
C ALA A 136 8.08 -7.05 -15.93
N LYS A 137 7.15 -7.90 -16.39
CA LYS A 137 6.61 -7.83 -17.77
C LYS A 137 5.84 -6.53 -18.03
N GLY A 138 5.55 -5.73 -17.01
CA GLY A 138 4.88 -4.44 -17.16
C GLY A 138 3.51 -4.57 -17.83
N ARG A 139 2.88 -5.75 -17.73
CA ARG A 139 1.54 -5.99 -18.25
C ARG A 139 0.60 -5.08 -17.49
N ARG A 140 0.12 -4.04 -18.17
CA ARG A 140 -0.81 -3.06 -17.60
C ARG A 140 -2.05 -3.79 -17.10
N GLY A 141 -2.17 -3.95 -15.79
CA GLY A 141 -3.48 -4.11 -15.18
C GLY A 141 -4.32 -2.86 -15.46
N SER A 142 -5.66 -2.97 -15.41
CA SER A 142 -6.54 -1.80 -15.49
C SER A 142 -6.14 -0.71 -14.49
N MET A 143 -5.47 -1.10 -13.39
CA MET A 143 -4.97 -0.21 -12.35
C MET A 143 -3.53 0.33 -12.55
N GLU A 144 -2.91 0.19 -13.72
CA GLU A 144 -1.45 0.41 -13.90
C GLU A 144 -1.10 1.33 -15.08
N GLY A 145 -1.65 2.54 -15.11
CA GLY A 145 -1.48 3.49 -16.20
C GLY A 145 -0.08 4.07 -16.45
N HIS A 146 1.01 3.28 -16.41
CA HIS A 146 2.40 3.50 -16.90
C HIS A 146 3.51 3.46 -15.81
N ALA A 147 3.51 2.44 -14.94
CA ALA A 147 4.58 2.15 -13.95
C ALA A 147 5.95 1.70 -14.53
N ALA A 148 6.18 1.87 -15.84
CA ALA A 148 7.36 1.36 -16.55
C ALA A 148 8.46 2.41 -16.77
N MET A 149 8.22 3.68 -16.43
CA MET A 149 9.27 4.70 -16.52
C MET A 149 10.00 4.74 -15.17
N ASP A 150 11.23 4.21 -15.13
CA ASP A 150 12.13 4.37 -14.00
C ASP A 150 12.51 5.84 -13.89
N MET A 151 11.63 6.62 -13.27
CA MET A 151 11.82 8.03 -12.93
C MET A 151 12.54 8.16 -11.59
N SER A 152 13.25 7.11 -11.14
CA SER A 152 14.07 7.23 -9.95
C SER A 152 15.20 8.22 -10.23
N ILE A 153 15.12 9.37 -9.56
CA ILE A 153 16.04 10.47 -9.78
C ILE A 153 17.44 10.00 -9.34
N PRO A 154 18.47 10.05 -10.20
CA PRO A 154 19.84 9.66 -9.83
C PRO A 154 20.48 10.59 -8.79
N THR A 155 19.83 11.71 -8.45
CA THR A 155 20.36 12.78 -7.60
C THR A 155 20.52 12.34 -6.14
N GLN A 156 21.74 12.41 -5.61
CA GLN A 156 22.02 12.18 -4.18
C GLN A 156 21.55 13.38 -3.34
N GLY A 157 20.76 13.14 -2.28
CA GLY A 157 20.20 14.19 -1.41
C GLY A 157 19.10 13.68 -0.47
N SER A 158 18.64 14.52 0.47
CA SER A 158 17.55 14.15 1.41
C SER A 158 16.21 14.01 0.67
N ILE A 159 15.26 13.24 1.25
CA ILE A 159 13.92 13.00 0.67
C ILE A 159 13.23 14.32 0.29
N TRP A 160 13.35 15.34 1.14
CA TRP A 160 12.78 16.67 0.92
C TRP A 160 13.45 17.46 -0.21
N GLN A 161 14.76 17.31 -0.39
CA GLN A 161 15.49 17.96 -1.48
C GLN A 161 15.13 17.33 -2.83
N ARG A 162 14.98 16.00 -2.87
CA ARG A 162 14.58 15.26 -4.07
C ARG A 162 13.14 15.53 -4.49
N LEU A 163 12.23 15.72 -3.52
CA LEU A 163 10.81 15.99 -3.80
C LEU A 163 10.59 17.40 -4.37
N ARG A 164 11.44 18.37 -3.99
CA ARG A 164 11.40 19.75 -4.47
C ARG A 164 12.10 19.99 -5.80
N THR A 165 12.80 19.01 -6.38
CA THR A 165 13.37 19.19 -7.73
C THR A 165 12.25 19.13 -8.79
N PRO A 166 12.41 19.83 -9.92
CA PRO A 166 11.45 19.79 -11.03
C PRO A 166 11.21 18.35 -11.53
N GLU A 167 12.27 17.54 -11.57
CA GLU A 167 12.21 16.14 -11.97
C GLU A 167 11.39 15.29 -10.98
N GLY A 168 11.60 15.47 -9.67
CA GLY A 168 10.90 14.72 -8.64
C GLY A 168 9.43 15.09 -8.53
N PHE A 169 9.11 16.37 -8.67
CA PHE A 169 7.72 16.83 -8.73
C PHE A 169 7.01 16.29 -9.98
N THR A 170 7.66 16.33 -11.15
CA THR A 170 7.09 15.83 -12.41
C THR A 170 6.85 14.31 -12.35
N ALA A 171 7.84 13.55 -11.87
CA ALA A 171 7.72 12.11 -11.71
C ALA A 171 6.59 11.74 -10.74
N THR A 172 6.50 12.43 -9.60
CA THR A 172 5.49 12.13 -8.56
C THR A 172 4.09 12.48 -9.05
N SER A 173 3.95 13.62 -9.74
CA SER A 173 2.68 14.03 -10.32
C SER A 173 2.21 13.04 -11.40
N HIS A 174 3.11 12.56 -12.25
CA HIS A 174 2.77 11.54 -13.24
C HIS A 174 2.33 10.23 -12.57
N VAL A 175 3.08 9.71 -11.59
CA VAL A 175 2.67 8.48 -10.87
C VAL A 175 1.32 8.65 -10.18
N PHE A 176 1.11 9.79 -9.51
CA PHE A 176 -0.15 10.11 -8.85
C PHE A 176 -1.35 10.14 -9.81
N VAL A 177 -1.25 10.86 -10.94
CA VAL A 177 -2.33 10.93 -11.94
C VAL A 177 -2.60 9.55 -12.55
N MET A 178 -1.57 8.74 -12.73
CA MET A 178 -1.70 7.40 -13.28
C MET A 178 -2.42 6.44 -12.34
N GLU A 179 -2.14 6.48 -11.04
CA GLU A 179 -2.87 5.71 -10.02
C GLU A 179 -4.35 6.14 -9.92
N TRP A 180 -4.62 7.44 -10.08
CA TRP A 180 -5.98 7.96 -10.16
C TRP A 180 -6.76 7.43 -11.37
N ALA A 181 -6.17 7.52 -12.56
CA ALA A 181 -6.82 7.08 -13.80
C ALA A 181 -7.15 5.58 -13.80
N ALA A 182 -6.30 4.81 -13.14
CA ALA A 182 -6.35 3.37 -12.97
C ALA A 182 -7.58 2.88 -12.18
N ILE A 183 -7.96 3.59 -11.13
CA ILE A 183 -8.99 3.16 -10.16
C ILE A 183 -10.31 3.90 -10.38
N LEU A 184 -10.32 4.97 -11.17
CA LEU A 184 -11.51 5.78 -11.43
C LEU A 184 -12.70 4.95 -11.93
N ARG A 185 -12.45 3.98 -12.81
CA ARG A 185 -13.52 3.10 -13.34
C ARG A 185 -14.14 2.24 -12.25
N ASP A 186 -13.34 1.70 -11.35
CA ASP A 186 -13.79 0.84 -10.26
C ASP A 186 -14.56 1.65 -9.21
N ILE A 187 -14.11 2.87 -8.91
CA ILE A 187 -14.81 3.79 -8.01
C ILE A 187 -16.17 4.19 -8.59
N VAL A 188 -16.22 4.59 -9.86
CA VAL A 188 -17.47 4.99 -10.52
C VAL A 188 -18.43 3.81 -10.58
N GLY A 189 -17.95 2.63 -10.99
CA GLY A 189 -18.76 1.42 -11.00
C GLY A 189 -19.29 1.05 -9.62
N GLY A 190 -18.43 1.06 -8.60
CA GLY A 190 -18.80 0.77 -7.22
C GLY A 190 -19.82 1.75 -6.63
N LEU A 191 -19.64 3.06 -6.85
CA LEU A 191 -20.58 4.09 -6.41
C LEU A 191 -21.95 3.98 -7.12
N LEU A 192 -21.95 3.69 -8.42
CA LEU A 192 -23.20 3.49 -9.17
C LEU A 192 -23.97 2.26 -8.66
N ILE A 193 -23.27 1.15 -8.42
CA ILE A 193 -23.88 -0.06 -7.85
C ILE A 193 -24.41 0.21 -6.44
N ALA A 194 -23.59 0.81 -5.57
CA ALA A 194 -24.01 1.14 -4.21
C ALA A 194 -25.21 2.10 -4.17
N GLY A 195 -25.24 3.10 -5.06
CA GLY A 195 -26.36 4.02 -5.22
C GLY A 195 -27.62 3.33 -5.73
N ALA A 196 -27.49 2.41 -6.69
CA ALA A 196 -28.61 1.60 -7.18
C ALA A 196 -29.18 0.70 -6.08
N PHE A 197 -28.32 0.06 -5.28
CA PHE A 197 -28.73 -0.74 -4.12
C PHE A 197 -29.45 0.10 -3.06
N ALA A 198 -28.92 1.29 -2.72
CA ALA A 198 -29.56 2.18 -1.77
C ALA A 198 -30.92 2.72 -2.24
N ALA A 199 -31.14 2.81 -3.56
CA ALA A 199 -32.42 3.23 -4.15
C ALA A 199 -33.44 2.10 -4.28
N TRP A 200 -33.00 0.86 -4.49
CA TRP A 200 -33.89 -0.28 -4.76
C TRP A 200 -34.14 -1.22 -3.58
N VAL A 201 -33.28 -1.22 -2.56
CA VAL A 201 -33.49 -2.03 -1.36
C VAL A 201 -34.12 -1.16 -0.28
N PRO A 202 -35.38 -1.41 0.11
CA PRO A 202 -35.99 -0.73 1.25
C PRO A 202 -35.28 -1.13 2.54
N ASN A 203 -35.18 -0.17 3.47
CA ASN A 203 -34.55 -0.33 4.79
C ASN A 203 -35.16 -1.47 5.62
#